data_AF-A0A3M9ZTT7-F1
#
_entry.id   AF-A0A3M9ZTT7-F1
#
_cell.length_a   1.000
_cell.length_b   1.000
_cell.length_c   1.000
_cell.angle_alpha   90.00
_cell.angle_beta   90.00
_cell.angle_gamma   90.00
#
_symmetry.space_group_name_H-M   'P 1'
#
loop_
_entity.id
_entity.type
_entity.pdbx_description
1 polymer ?
#
loop_
_entity_poly.entity_id
_entity_poly.type
_entity_poly.pdbx_seq_one_letter_code
_entity_poly.pdbx_strand_id
1 'polypeptide(L)' 'MVPEEEIIEAQKQVIGILFEVVKRFQANSDLDDEYFRLLANEQDGGRLGEILKERKENAGIIGRLLEQLET' A
#
# COMPACT_ATOMS: atom_id res chain seq x y z
N MET A 1 6.36 21.60 28.01
CA MET A 1 5.07 21.55 27.29
C MET A 1 5.44 21.51 25.82
N VAL A 2 5.02 20.49 25.07
CA VAL A 2 5.29 20.44 23.62
C VAL A 2 4.43 21.54 22.97
N PRO A 3 4.99 22.39 22.09
CA PRO A 3 4.23 23.39 21.36
C PRO A 3 3.10 22.77 20.52
N GLU A 4 1.96 23.44 20.44
CA GLU A 4 0.82 22.99 19.65
C GLU A 4 1.17 22.78 18.17
N GLU A 5 2.06 23.61 17.62
CA GLU A 5 2.57 23.50 16.26
C GLU A 5 3.32 22.18 16.01
N GLU A 6 4.14 21.74 16.97
CA GLU A 6 4.87 20.46 16.87
C GLU A 6 3.91 19.27 16.87
N ILE A 7 2.81 19.35 17.63
CA ILE A 7 1.76 18.33 17.66
C ILE A 7 1.03 18.27 16.32
N ILE A 8 0.68 19.43 15.74
CA ILE A 8 -0.01 19.51 14.45
C ILE A 8 0.85 18.95 13.32
N GLU A 9 2.15 19.25 13.29
CA GLU A 9 3.05 18.73 12.26
C GLU A 9 3.23 17.21 12.38
N ALA A 10 3.36 16.68 13.60
CA ALA A 10 3.39 15.23 13.82
C ALA A 10 2.11 14.55 13.31
N GLN A 11 0.93 15.13 13.57
CA GLN A 11 -0.34 14.59 13.08
C GLN A 11 -0.44 14.58 11.55
N LYS A 12 0.03 15.65 10.88
CA LYS A 12 0.06 15.71 9.40
C LYS A 12 0.95 14.62 8.80
N GLN A 13 2.10 14.35 9.42
CA GLN A 13 3.00 13.27 8.98
C GLN A 13 2.32 11.90 9.11
N VAL A 14 1.70 11.62 10.26
CA VAL A 14 0.95 10.37 10.48
C VAL A 14 -0.17 10.21 9.45
N ILE A 15 -0.94 11.27 9.18
CA ILE A 15 -2.00 11.25 8.16
C ILE A 15 -1.42 10.94 6.78
N GLY A 16 -0.28 11.54 6.43
CA GLY A 16 0.40 11.29 5.16
C GLY A 16 0.82 9.82 5.00
N ILE A 17 1.39 9.23 6.04
CA ILE A 17 1.78 7.82 6.07
C ILE A 17 0.54 6.92 5.91
N LEU A 18 -0.51 7.14 6.69
CA LEU A 18 -1.75 6.37 6.62
C LEU A 18 -2.41 6.46 5.23
N PHE A 19 -2.38 7.64 4.61
CA PHE A 19 -2.93 7.82 3.28
C PHE A 19 -2.19 7.02 2.21
N GLU A 20 -0.86 6.97 2.27
CA GLU A 20 -0.06 6.14 1.35
C GLU A 20 -0.29 4.65 1.61
N VAL A 21 -0.42 4.24 2.87
CA VAL A 21 -0.79 2.85 3.23
C VAL A 21 -2.13 2.46 2.59
N VAL A 22 -3.17 3.30 2.73
CA VAL A 22 -4.49 3.04 2.14
C VAL A 22 -4.42 2.92 0.61
N LYS A 23 -3.68 3.81 -0.06
CA LYS A 23 -3.49 3.75 -1.52
C LYS A 23 -2.87 2.43 -1.98
N ARG A 24 -1.87 1.94 -1.25
CA ARG A 24 -1.19 0.68 -1.59
C ARG A 24 -2.08 -0.54 -1.36
N PHE A 25 -2.91 -0.51 -0.32
CA PHE A 25 -3.94 -1.51 -0.13
C PHE A 25 -4.97 -1.51 -1.24
N GLN A 26 -5.44 -0.32 -1.67
CA GLN A 26 -6.37 -0.18 -2.80
C GLN A 26 -5.75 -0.73 -4.10
N ALA A 27 -4.50 -0.35 -4.40
CA ALA A 27 -3.78 -0.88 -5.57
C ALA A 27 -3.65 -2.41 -5.52
N ASN A 28 -3.39 -3.00 -4.35
CA ASN A 28 -3.37 -4.45 -4.20
C ASN A 28 -4.73 -5.10 -4.40
N SER A 29 -5.82 -4.44 -3.97
CA SER A 29 -7.18 -4.91 -4.22
C SER A 29 -7.51 -4.91 -5.71
N ASP A 30 -7.15 -3.85 -6.44
CA ASP A 30 -7.35 -3.76 -7.88
C ASP A 30 -6.57 -4.85 -8.63
N LEU A 31 -5.34 -5.13 -8.17
CA LEU A 31 -4.51 -6.22 -8.69
C LEU A 31 -5.10 -7.61 -8.39
N ASP A 32 -5.76 -7.80 -7.25
CA ASP A 32 -6.47 -9.04 -6.94
C ASP A 32 -7.66 -9.25 -7.88
N ASP A 33 -8.43 -8.20 -8.17
CA ASP A 33 -9.52 -8.27 -9.14
C ASP A 33 -9.02 -8.55 -10.56
N GLU A 34 -7.87 -7.99 -10.95
CA GLU A 34 -7.20 -8.34 -12.22
C GLU A 34 -6.76 -9.82 -12.22
N TYR A 35 -6.08 -10.27 -11.16
CA TYR A 35 -5.58 -11.63 -11.01
C TYR A 35 -6.71 -12.67 -11.19
N PHE A 36 -7.83 -12.48 -10.49
CA PHE A 36 -8.96 -13.40 -10.60
C PHE A 36 -9.61 -13.39 -11.99
N ARG A 37 -9.70 -12.24 -12.65
CA ARG A 37 -10.21 -12.16 -14.03
C ARG A 37 -9.31 -12.90 -15.00
N LEU A 38 -8.00 -12.75 -14.89
CA LEU A 38 -7.03 -13.43 -15.77
C LEU A 38 -7.05 -14.94 -15.57
N LEU A 39 -7.16 -15.41 -14.33
CA LEU A 39 -7.33 -16.83 -14.02
C LEU A 39 -8.63 -17.39 -14.59
N ALA A 40 -9.76 -16.70 -14.39
CA ALA A 40 -11.06 -17.16 -14.86
C ALA A 40 -11.15 -17.25 -16.39
N ASN A 41 -10.42 -16.38 -17.11
CA ASN A 41 -10.43 -16.33 -18.57
C ASN A 41 -9.28 -17.12 -19.23
N GLU A 42 -8.39 -17.75 -18.45
CA GLU A 42 -7.17 -18.43 -18.96
C GLU A 42 -6.27 -17.52 -19.82
N GLN A 43 -6.23 -16.22 -19.50
CA GLN A 43 -5.58 -15.16 -20.29
C GLN A 43 -4.36 -14.55 -19.58
N ASP A 44 -3.47 -15.36 -19.02
CA ASP A 44 -2.31 -14.86 -18.28
C ASP A 44 -1.32 -14.08 -19.16
N GLY A 45 -0.78 -14.71 -20.22
CA GLY A 45 0.24 -14.09 -21.07
C GLY A 45 1.52 -13.64 -20.32
N GLY A 46 1.71 -14.06 -19.06
CA GLY A 46 2.79 -13.62 -18.17
C GLY A 46 2.40 -12.54 -17.15
N ARG A 47 1.18 -11.97 -17.24
CA ARG A 47 0.71 -10.86 -16.40
C ARG A 47 0.50 -11.25 -14.93
N LEU A 48 0.10 -12.49 -14.63
CA LEU A 48 -0.06 -13.00 -13.27
C LEU A 48 1.25 -12.91 -12.48
N GLY A 49 2.38 -13.18 -13.13
CA GLY A 49 3.70 -13.05 -12.51
C GLY A 49 4.04 -11.62 -12.13
N GLU A 50 3.70 -10.66 -12.99
CA GLU A 50 3.88 -9.23 -12.73
C GLU A 50 2.98 -8.76 -11.58
N ILE A 51 1.70 -9.15 -11.59
CA ILE A 51 0.75 -8.85 -10.51
C ILE A 51 1.30 -9.30 -9.15
N LEU A 52 1.81 -10.53 -9.05
CA LEU A 52 2.37 -11.04 -7.80
C LEU A 52 3.60 -10.24 -7.33
N LYS A 53 4.43 -9.78 -8.27
CA LYS A 53 5.58 -8.93 -7.96
C LYS A 53 5.13 -7.55 -7.45
N GLU A 54 4.20 -6.90 -8.16
CA GLU A 54 3.65 -5.59 -7.75
C GLU A 54 2.98 -5.66 -6.37
N ARG A 55 2.20 -6.72 -6.11
CA ARG A 55 1.57 -6.94 -4.80
C ARG A 55 2.58 -7.07 -3.67
N LYS A 56 3.66 -7.81 -3.92
CA LYS A 56 4.77 -7.99 -2.97
C LYS A 56 5.50 -6.68 -2.70
N GLU A 57 5.73 -5.88 -3.74
CA GLU A 57 6.35 -4.56 -3.61
C GLU A 57 5.48 -3.62 -2.78
N ASN A 58 4.18 -3.55 -3.07
CA ASN A 58 3.23 -2.77 -2.28
C ASN A 58 3.17 -3.22 -0.82
N ALA A 59 3.14 -4.53 -0.55
CA ALA A 59 3.18 -5.05 0.81
C ALA A 59 4.47 -4.67 1.55
N GLY A 60 5.62 -4.72 0.86
CA GLY A 60 6.90 -4.27 1.43
C GLY A 60 6.95 -2.77 1.71
N ILE A 61 6.30 -1.94 0.89
CA ILE A 61 6.16 -0.50 1.14
C ILE A 61 5.27 -0.25 2.35
N ILE A 62 4.11 -0.92 2.43
CA ILE A 62 3.19 -0.81 3.56
C ILE A 62 3.90 -1.16 4.88
N GLY A 63 4.67 -2.26 4.91
CA GLY A 63 5.41 -2.66 6.11
C GLY A 63 6.37 -1.56 6.59
N ARG A 64 7.19 -1.01 5.70
CA ARG A 64 8.11 0.10 6.03
C ARG A 64 7.39 1.37 6.50
N LEU A 65 6.22 1.66 5.93
CA LEU A 65 5.42 2.82 6.33
C LEU A 65 4.80 2.63 7.73
N LEU A 66 4.32 1.43 8.04
CA LEU A 66 3.78 1.12 9.36
C LEU A 66 4.87 1.12 10.44
N GLU A 67 6.07 0.62 10.14
CA GLU A 67 7.23 0.70 11.04
C GLU A 67 7.56 2.15 11.45
N GLN A 68 7.36 3.13 10.56
CA GLN A 68 7.57 4.55 10.86
C GLN A 68 6.56 5.12 11.86
N LEU A 69 5.40 4.47 12.04
CA LEU A 69 4.37 4.90 12.99
C LEU A 69 4.57 4.32 14.39
N GLU A 70 5.36 3.25 14.51
CA GLU A 70 5.63 2.58 15.79
C GLU A 70 6.80 3.22 16.56
N THR A 71 7.60 4.07 15.90
CA THR A 71 8.70 4.88 16.46
C THR A 71 8.26 6.21 17.03
#